data_AF-A0A955L063-F1
#
_entry.id   AF-A0A955L063-F1
#
_cell.length_a   1.000
_cell.length_b   1.000
_cell.length_c   1.000
_cell.angle_alpha   90.00
_cell.angle_beta   90.00
_cell.angle_gamma   90.00
#
_symmetry.space_group_name_H-M   'P 1'
#
loop_
_entity.id
_entity.type
_entity.pdbx_description
1 polymer ?
#
loop_
_entity_poly.entity_id
_entity_poly.type
_entity_poly.pdbx_seq_one_letter_code
_entity_poly.pdbx_strand_id
1 'polypeptide(L)'
;GNWHSGDARKEYEIHFDLSEIKDAMGILTTLGSPYCVSVYIERYEYSYHDYVVSLDKYFFNDDYIIDFEKLVSDNSTENIKSEEEKIENEMEELGLNLITSEKMIEFINKLNFIKKAQHNFKKTSIDEWYKEWEEYIFCRV
;
A
#
# COMPACT_ATOMS: atom_id res chain seq x y z
N GLY A 1 -10.97 0.08 2.81
CA GLY A 1 -11.54 -0.18 1.48
C GLY A 1 -10.72 -1.23 0.76
N ASN A 2 -11.14 -1.67 -0.42
CA ASN A 2 -10.32 -2.56 -1.24
C ASN A 2 -9.18 -1.74 -1.87
N TRP A 3 -7.92 -2.04 -1.55
CA TRP A 3 -6.75 -1.36 -2.13
C TRP A 3 -6.65 -1.49 -3.66
N HIS A 4 -7.43 -2.40 -4.24
CA HIS A 4 -7.33 -2.82 -5.64
C HIS A 4 -8.27 -2.08 -6.59
N SER A 5 -9.22 -1.29 -6.08
CA SER A 5 -10.32 -0.81 -6.93
C SER A 5 -10.07 0.57 -7.57
N GLY A 6 -9.08 1.33 -7.08
CA GLY A 6 -8.88 2.72 -7.54
C GLY A 6 -9.97 3.68 -7.10
N ASP A 7 -10.96 3.21 -6.32
CA ASP A 7 -12.05 4.05 -5.82
C ASP A 7 -11.65 4.74 -4.51
N ALA A 8 -12.21 5.93 -4.29
CA ALA A 8 -12.21 6.56 -2.98
C ALA A 8 -12.76 5.60 -1.90
N ARG A 9 -12.08 5.55 -0.75
CA ARG A 9 -12.39 4.63 0.34
C ARG A 9 -12.42 5.34 1.68
N LYS A 10 -13.27 4.83 2.58
CA LYS A 10 -13.10 5.11 4.01
C LYS A 10 -11.95 4.26 4.54
N GLU A 11 -11.02 4.90 5.22
CA GLU A 11 -9.83 4.30 5.80
C GLU A 11 -9.80 4.53 7.31
N TYR A 12 -9.27 3.54 8.03
CA TYR A 12 -8.97 3.62 9.45
C TYR A 12 -7.52 3.18 9.61
N GLU A 13 -6.67 4.12 10.01
CA GLU A 13 -5.24 3.87 10.18
C GLU A 13 -4.89 3.82 11.66
N ILE A 14 -4.01 2.89 12.03
CA ILE A 14 -3.51 2.72 13.39
C ILE A 14 -2.00 2.84 13.33
N HIS A 15 -1.47 3.86 14.00
CA HIS A 15 -0.03 4.06 14.13
C HIS A 15 0.46 3.29 15.36
N PHE A 16 1.57 2.59 15.19
CA PHE A 16 2.29 1.90 16.27
C PHE A 16 3.79 2.05 16.04
N ASP A 17 4.58 2.02 17.12
CA ASP A 17 6.03 2.11 17.03
C ASP A 17 6.60 0.81 16.46
N LEU A 18 7.73 0.88 15.74
CA LEU A 18 8.35 -0.31 15.15
C LEU A 18 8.65 -1.42 16.19
N SER A 19 8.90 -1.05 17.44
CA SER A 19 9.07 -1.99 18.56
C SER A 19 7.82 -2.82 18.87
N GLU A 20 6.63 -2.34 18.48
CA GLU A 20 5.32 -2.95 18.73
C GLU A 20 4.85 -3.84 17.57
N ILE A 21 5.62 -3.96 16.48
CA ILE A 21 5.20 -4.67 15.25
C ILE A 21 4.79 -6.13 15.51
N LYS A 22 5.46 -6.83 16.43
CA LYS A 22 5.11 -8.20 16.80
C LYS A 22 3.75 -8.27 17.47
N ASP A 23 3.45 -7.32 18.34
CA ASP A 23 2.17 -7.25 19.06
C ASP A 23 1.04 -6.88 18.09
N ALA A 24 1.27 -5.91 17.20
CA ALA A 24 0.34 -5.53 16.15
C ALA A 24 -0.02 -6.74 15.25
N MET A 25 0.98 -7.50 14.80
CA MET A 25 0.74 -8.72 14.02
C MET A 25 0.08 -9.82 14.84
N GLY A 26 0.44 -9.99 16.12
CA GLY A 26 -0.21 -10.91 17.04
C GLY A 26 -1.72 -10.63 17.20
N ILE A 27 -2.10 -9.35 17.27
CA ILE A 27 -3.52 -8.95 17.30
C ILE A 27 -4.21 -9.31 15.98
N LEU A 28 -3.63 -8.96 14.83
CA LEU A 28 -4.22 -9.23 13.53
C LEU A 28 -4.44 -10.73 13.27
N THR A 29 -3.47 -11.56 13.66
CA THR A 29 -3.60 -13.03 13.56
C THR A 29 -4.70 -13.58 14.47
N THR A 30 -4.80 -13.07 15.70
CA THR A 30 -5.84 -13.44 16.66
C THR A 30 -7.24 -13.05 16.17
N LEU A 31 -7.36 -11.91 15.48
CA LEU A 31 -8.60 -11.45 14.85
C LEU A 31 -8.98 -12.24 13.58
N GLY A 32 -8.18 -13.23 13.19
CA GLY A 32 -8.49 -14.14 12.09
C GLY A 32 -7.89 -13.73 10.75
N SER A 33 -6.82 -12.95 10.74
CA SER A 33 -5.99 -12.73 9.54
C SER A 33 -4.77 -13.66 9.54
N PRO A 34 -4.87 -14.89 9.00
CA PRO A 34 -3.78 -15.85 9.03
C PRO A 34 -2.70 -15.59 7.98
N TYR A 35 -2.86 -14.59 7.12
CA TYR A 35 -1.96 -14.32 5.99
C TYR A 35 -1.46 -12.89 6.03
N CYS A 36 -0.18 -12.70 5.78
CA CYS A 36 0.37 -11.38 5.52
C CYS A 36 1.34 -11.41 4.34
N VAL A 37 1.45 -10.27 3.66
CA VAL A 37 2.47 -10.01 2.65
C VAL A 37 3.32 -8.84 3.16
N SER A 38 4.62 -9.04 3.25
CA SER A 38 5.58 -8.01 3.63
C SER A 38 6.18 -7.43 2.36
N VAL A 39 5.98 -6.13 2.12
CA VAL A 39 6.54 -5.42 0.95
C VAL A 39 7.42 -4.30 1.48
N TYR A 40 8.63 -4.19 0.93
CA TYR A 40 9.50 -3.04 1.19
C TYR A 40 9.35 -2.03 0.06
N ILE A 41 8.98 -0.80 0.43
CA ILE A 41 8.76 0.33 -0.46
C ILE A 41 9.63 1.48 0.05
N GLU A 42 10.37 2.11 -0.86
CA GLU A 42 10.95 3.43 -0.60
C GLU A 42 9.97 4.46 -1.15
N ARG A 43 9.43 5.29 -0.26
CA ARG A 43 8.42 6.28 -0.58
C ARG A 43 8.98 7.68 -0.40
N TYR A 44 8.77 8.51 -1.43
CA TYR A 44 9.03 9.94 -1.37
C TYR A 44 7.70 10.68 -1.43
N GLU A 45 7.35 11.41 -0.37
CA GLU A 45 6.11 12.17 -0.30
C GLU A 45 6.35 13.65 -0.55
N TYR A 46 5.45 14.25 -1.33
CA TYR A 46 5.46 15.65 -1.71
C TYR A 46 4.06 16.23 -1.50
N SER A 47 3.99 17.45 -0.99
CA SER A 47 2.75 18.22 -1.04
C SER A 47 2.65 18.91 -2.39
N TYR A 48 1.56 18.67 -3.12
CA TYR A 48 1.28 19.29 -4.41
C TYR A 48 -0.15 19.85 -4.38
N HIS A 49 -0.30 21.17 -4.44
CA HIS A 49 -1.58 21.85 -4.20
C HIS A 49 -2.24 21.40 -2.87
N ASP A 50 -3.43 20.80 -2.95
CA ASP A 50 -4.15 20.22 -1.81
C ASP A 50 -4.14 18.68 -1.83
N TYR A 51 -3.21 18.09 -2.59
CA TYR A 51 -2.94 16.66 -2.70
C TYR A 51 -1.66 16.28 -1.95
N VAL A 52 -1.61 15.02 -1.54
CA VAL A 52 -0.36 14.33 -1.24
C VAL A 52 0.01 13.53 -2.49
N VAL A 53 1.21 13.74 -3.00
CA VAL A 53 1.76 12.96 -4.12
C VAL A 53 2.90 12.12 -3.58
N SER A 54 2.84 10.81 -3.80
CA SER A 54 3.91 9.90 -3.38
C SER A 54 4.55 9.21 -4.58
N LEU A 55 5.87 9.09 -4.58
CA LEU A 55 6.63 8.25 -5.49
C LEU A 55 7.09 7.01 -4.74
N ASP A 56 6.52 5.87 -5.11
CA ASP A 56 6.76 4.56 -4.51
C ASP A 56 7.68 3.73 -5.38
N LYS A 57 8.84 3.37 -4.85
CA LYS A 57 9.76 2.42 -5.47
C LYS A 57 9.63 1.05 -4.83
N TYR A 58 9.23 0.07 -5.63
CA TYR A 58 9.08 -1.32 -5.22
C TYR A 58 10.32 -2.14 -5.55
N PHE A 59 11.09 -2.50 -4.52
CA PHE A 59 12.44 -3.05 -4.69
C PHE A 59 12.51 -4.40 -5.43
N PHE A 60 11.44 -5.17 -5.47
CA PHE A 60 11.47 -6.50 -6.08
C PHE A 60 11.22 -6.50 -7.58
N ASN A 61 10.54 -5.48 -8.07
CA ASN A 61 10.14 -5.40 -9.47
C ASN A 61 10.84 -4.26 -10.22
N ASP A 62 11.63 -3.42 -9.52
CA ASP A 62 12.15 -2.14 -10.02
C ASP A 62 11.04 -1.30 -10.69
N ASP A 63 9.83 -1.44 -10.14
CA ASP A 63 8.63 -0.77 -10.59
C ASP A 63 8.45 0.49 -9.72
N TYR A 64 8.03 1.58 -10.37
CA TYR A 64 7.76 2.86 -9.75
C TYR A 64 6.28 3.18 -9.95
N ILE A 65 5.60 3.57 -8.87
CA ILE A 65 4.21 4.05 -8.90
C ILE A 65 4.22 5.48 -8.37
N ILE A 66 3.49 6.36 -9.05
CA ILE A 66 3.17 7.68 -8.52
C ILE A 66 1.71 7.63 -8.09
N ASP A 67 1.44 8.00 -6.85
CA ASP A 67 0.10 8.02 -6.27
C ASP A 67 -0.29 9.45 -5.91
N PHE A 68 -1.56 9.79 -6.14
CA PHE A 68 -2.15 11.09 -5.84
C PHE A 68 -3.32 10.86 -4.87
N GLU A 69 -3.16 11.31 -3.63
CA GLU A 69 -4.15 11.11 -2.59
C GLU A 69 -4.73 12.45 -2.09
N LYS A 70 -6.04 12.48 -1.91
CA LYS A 70 -6.77 13.61 -1.31
C LYS A 70 -7.73 13.13 -0.23
N LEU A 71 -7.63 13.76 0.94
CA LEU A 71 -8.61 13.58 2.00
C LEU A 71 -9.80 14.52 1.76
N VAL A 72 -10.97 13.93 1.50
CA VAL A 72 -12.23 14.68 1.34
C VAL A 72 -13.09 14.59 2.59
N SER A 73 -13.63 15.72 3.03
CA SER A 73 -14.57 15.77 4.17
C SER A 73 -16.02 15.55 3.77
N ASP A 74 -16.38 15.93 2.53
CA ASP A 74 -17.69 15.65 1.93
C ASP A 74 -17.62 14.32 1.17
N ASN A 75 -18.32 13.31 1.70
CA ASN A 75 -18.35 11.96 1.16
C ASN A 75 -19.56 11.71 0.24
N SER A 76 -20.20 12.76 -0.26
CA SER A 76 -21.18 12.63 -1.34
C SER A 76 -20.52 12.08 -2.60
N THR A 77 -21.26 11.22 -3.30
CA THR A 77 -20.79 10.60 -4.54
C THR A 77 -20.41 11.66 -5.58
N GLU A 78 -21.16 12.76 -5.65
CA GLU A 78 -20.91 13.87 -6.56
C GLU A 78 -19.58 14.57 -6.26
N ASN A 79 -19.28 14.84 -4.97
CA ASN A 79 -18.02 15.46 -4.58
C ASN A 79 -16.83 14.54 -4.84
N ILE A 80 -16.93 13.26 -4.46
CA ILE A 80 -15.87 12.27 -4.69
C ILE A 80 -15.52 12.19 -6.17
N LYS A 81 -16.52 12.02 -7.05
CA LYS A 81 -16.29 11.97 -8.49
C LYS A 81 -15.67 13.25 -9.03
N SER A 82 -16.12 14.41 -8.56
CA SER A 82 -15.55 15.68 -8.99
C SER A 82 -14.09 15.83 -8.57
N GLU A 83 -13.68 15.30 -7.42
CA GLU A 83 -12.28 15.33 -6.98
C GLU A 83 -11.42 14.30 -7.72
N GLU A 84 -11.95 13.10 -7.99
CA GLU A 84 -11.31 12.09 -8.83
C GLU A 84 -11.03 12.63 -10.24
N GLU A 85 -12.04 13.24 -10.89
CA GLU A 85 -11.89 13.85 -12.21
C GLU A 85 -10.84 14.97 -12.24
N LYS A 86 -10.71 15.78 -11.17
CA LYS A 86 -9.66 16.81 -11.08
C LYS A 86 -8.27 16.19 -11.04
N ILE A 87 -8.08 15.18 -10.19
CA ILE A 87 -6.80 14.47 -10.06
C ILE A 87 -6.42 13.83 -11.41
N GLU A 88 -7.36 13.16 -12.07
CA GLU A 88 -7.12 12.53 -13.37
C GLU A 88 -6.68 13.55 -14.43
N ASN A 89 -7.38 14.69 -14.53
CA ASN A 89 -7.00 15.75 -15.47
C ASN A 89 -5.60 16.32 -15.17
N GLU A 90 -5.27 16.55 -13.90
CA GLU A 90 -3.92 17.03 -13.52
C GLU A 90 -2.83 16.02 -13.84
N MET A 91 -3.09 14.72 -13.62
CA MET A 91 -2.16 13.66 -14.00
C MET A 91 -1.94 13.63 -15.51
N GLU A 92 -2.99 13.79 -16.32
CA GLU A 92 -2.89 13.89 -17.78
C GLU A 92 -2.09 15.13 -18.23
N GLU A 93 -2.30 16.29 -17.61
CA GLU A 93 -1.56 17.52 -17.90
C GLU A 93 -0.06 17.39 -17.59
N LEU A 94 0.29 16.61 -16.56
CA LEU A 94 1.67 16.26 -16.22
C LEU A 94 2.26 15.17 -17.14
N GLY A 95 1.49 14.64 -18.09
CA GLY A 95 1.91 13.59 -19.02
C GLY A 95 2.02 12.21 -18.38
N LEU A 96 1.34 12.00 -17.26
CA LEU A 96 1.29 10.72 -16.56
C LEU A 96 0.21 9.82 -17.17
N ASN A 97 0.50 8.51 -17.24
CA ASN A 97 -0.48 7.53 -17.69
C ASN A 97 -1.14 6.89 -16.47
N LEU A 98 -2.47 6.96 -16.38
CA LEU A 98 -3.23 6.28 -15.35
C LEU A 98 -3.00 4.75 -15.42
N ILE A 99 -2.79 4.15 -14.26
CA ILE A 99 -2.71 2.69 -14.12
C ILE A 99 -4.14 2.16 -14.15
N THR A 100 -4.46 1.32 -15.12
CA THR A 100 -5.77 0.66 -15.19
C THR A 100 -5.90 -0.40 -14.09
N SER A 101 -7.13 -0.76 -13.72
CA SER A 101 -7.36 -1.84 -12.74
C SER A 101 -6.69 -3.16 -13.14
N GLU A 102 -6.62 -3.46 -14.44
CA GLU A 102 -5.91 -4.65 -14.95
C GLU A 102 -4.41 -4.58 -14.66
N LYS A 103 -3.75 -3.44 -14.96
CA LYS A 103 -2.32 -3.25 -14.64
C LYS A 103 -2.05 -3.29 -13.14
N MET A 104 -2.99 -2.79 -12.32
CA MET A 104 -2.89 -2.88 -10.86
C MET A 104 -3.00 -4.33 -10.37
N ILE A 105 -3.92 -5.12 -10.93
CA ILE A 105 -4.02 -6.56 -10.65
C ILE A 105 -2.73 -7.28 -11.05
N GLU A 106 -2.18 -6.99 -12.23
CA GLU A 106 -0.90 -7.55 -12.69
C GLU A 106 0.24 -7.20 -11.74
N PHE A 107 0.33 -5.94 -11.33
CA PHE A 107 1.32 -5.46 -10.38
C PHE A 107 1.22 -6.19 -9.03
N ILE A 108 0.02 -6.31 -8.47
CA ILE A 108 -0.24 -7.01 -7.21
C ILE A 108 0.08 -8.50 -7.35
N ASN A 109 -0.24 -9.12 -8.49
CA ASN A 109 0.15 -10.49 -8.76
C ASN A 109 1.66 -10.66 -8.78
N LYS A 110 2.43 -9.74 -9.38
CA LYS A 110 3.91 -9.76 -9.31
C LYS A 110 4.40 -9.73 -7.86
N LEU A 111 3.83 -8.86 -7.01
CA LEU A 111 4.14 -8.82 -5.58
C LEU A 111 3.83 -10.15 -4.89
N ASN A 112 2.67 -10.75 -5.20
CA ASN A 112 2.24 -12.05 -4.70
C ASN A 112 3.05 -13.24 -5.25
N PHE A 113 3.97 -13.06 -6.20
CA PHE A 113 4.89 -14.14 -6.60
C PHE A 113 6.15 -14.20 -5.74
N ILE A 114 6.41 -13.17 -4.93
CA ILE A 114 7.57 -13.10 -4.05
C ILE A 114 7.31 -14.01 -2.85
N LYS A 115 7.72 -15.28 -2.94
CA LYS A 115 7.46 -16.28 -1.88
C LYS A 115 7.99 -15.85 -0.51
N LYS A 116 9.12 -15.14 -0.47
CA LYS A 116 9.73 -14.63 0.78
C LYS A 116 8.94 -13.49 1.44
N ALA A 117 8.02 -12.86 0.71
CA ALA A 117 7.16 -11.81 1.24
C ALA A 117 5.91 -12.38 1.91
N GLN A 118 5.51 -13.61 1.57
CA GLN A 118 4.23 -14.19 1.97
C GLN A 118 4.38 -15.11 3.16
N HIS A 119 3.59 -14.87 4.20
CA HIS A 119 3.61 -15.67 5.41
C HIS A 119 2.22 -16.17 5.76
N ASN A 120 2.17 -17.40 6.27
CA ASN A 120 0.96 -18.06 6.74
C ASN A 120 1.14 -18.38 8.22
N PHE A 121 0.47 -17.62 9.08
CA PHE A 121 0.51 -17.76 10.54
C PHE A 121 -0.22 -19.01 11.07
N LYS A 122 -0.86 -19.81 10.19
CA LYS A 122 -1.25 -21.19 10.54
C LYS A 122 -0.07 -22.15 10.56
N LYS A 123 1.10 -21.74 10.02
CA LYS A 123 2.29 -22.58 9.86
C LYS A 123 3.55 -21.98 10.48
N THR A 124 3.58 -20.67 10.67
CA THR A 124 4.75 -19.91 11.14
C THR A 124 4.35 -19.12 12.37
N SER A 125 5.17 -19.16 13.42
CA SER A 125 4.92 -18.31 14.60
C SER A 125 5.24 -16.84 14.32
N ILE A 126 4.68 -15.91 15.10
CA ILE A 126 5.03 -14.48 15.02
C ILE A 126 6.55 -14.27 15.22
N ASP A 127 7.17 -15.04 16.12
CA ASP A 127 8.60 -14.91 16.40
C ASP A 127 9.48 -15.37 15.23
N GLU A 128 9.10 -16.45 14.54
CA GLU A 128 9.80 -16.92 13.33
C GLU A 128 9.60 -15.94 12.17
N TRP A 129 8.37 -15.49 11.96
CA TRP A 129 8.06 -14.46 10.97
C TRP A 129 8.89 -13.19 11.20
N TYR A 130 8.97 -12.71 12.44
CA TYR A 130 9.68 -11.47 12.73
C TYR A 130 11.17 -11.56 12.37
N LYS A 131 11.80 -12.71 12.60
CA LYS A 131 13.20 -12.94 12.18
C LYS A 131 13.35 -12.92 10.66
N GLU A 132 12.46 -13.61 9.94
CA GLU A 132 12.47 -13.64 8.47
C GLU A 132 12.20 -12.25 7.88
N TRP A 133 11.26 -11.51 8.47
CA TRP A 133 10.91 -10.14 8.12
C TRP A 133 12.05 -9.17 8.39
N GLU A 134 12.72 -9.29 9.53
CA GLU A 134 13.88 -8.48 9.89
C GLU A 134 15.02 -8.70 8.88
N GLU A 135 15.36 -9.95 8.58
CA GLU A 135 16.33 -10.29 7.53
C GLU A 135 15.92 -9.72 6.17
N TYR A 136 14.64 -9.83 5.81
CA TYR A 136 14.09 -9.36 4.55
C TYR A 136 14.19 -7.83 4.39
N ILE A 137 13.92 -7.07 5.44
CA ILE A 137 13.98 -5.59 5.44
C ILE A 137 15.40 -5.08 5.63
N PHE A 138 16.16 -5.60 6.61
CA PHE A 138 17.50 -5.08 6.92
C PHE A 138 18.57 -5.45 5.89
N CYS A 139 18.40 -6.51 5.09
CA CYS A 139 19.30 -6.77 3.96
C CYS A 139 19.21 -5.70 2.85
N ARG A 140 18.36 -4.68 3.00
CA ARG A 140 18.04 -3.67 1.96
C ARG A 140 18.24 -2.22 2.40
N VAL A 141 18.65 -2.00 3.66
CA VAL A 141 19.12 -0.71 4.21
C VAL A 141 20.64 -0.71 4.20
#